data_AF-A0A946PNC8-F1
#
_entry.id   AF-A0A946PNC8-F1
#
_cell.length_a   1.000
_cell.length_b   1.000
_cell.length_c   1.000
_cell.angle_alpha   90.00
_cell.angle_beta   90.00
_cell.angle_gamma   90.00
#
_symmetry.space_group_name_H-M   'P 1'
#
loop_
_entity.id
_entity.type
_entity.pdbx_description
1 polymer ?
#
loop_
_entity_poly.entity_id
_entity_poly.type
_entity_poly.pdbx_seq_one_letter_code
_entity_poly.pdbx_strand_id
1 'polypeptide(L)'
;QGSGIYKSIDDGQNWVAVSNGIASTNFRAIQAEGTTVFAGGQNGTGVYRSLDYGTTWNLLSNGISSSSYRGFASNGTIIVAGSTSQGVYYSLDNGDNWTQINQGLLDLNVFDLDLNANYIIAGTHSQGVFRFPLSELSTTGINDELEINENRKLLRIVDILGRETIPTNYTPLFYIYEDGSVERKIITN
;
A
#
# COMPACT_ATOMS: atom_id res chain seq x y z
N GLN A 1 -9.32 25.38 -8.84
CA GLN A 1 -8.39 25.47 -7.70
C GLN A 1 -8.88 24.48 -6.64
N GLY A 2 -7.99 23.88 -5.87
CA GLY A 2 -8.37 23.04 -4.73
C GLY A 2 -8.26 23.80 -3.41
N SER A 3 -8.87 23.28 -2.35
CA SER A 3 -8.90 23.91 -1.01
C SER A 3 -8.33 23.02 0.09
N GLY A 4 -7.57 21.98 -0.27
CA GLY A 4 -6.97 21.03 0.66
C GLY A 4 -7.91 19.89 1.04
N ILE A 5 -7.67 19.31 2.22
CA ILE A 5 -8.43 18.18 2.78
C ILE A 5 -9.28 18.69 3.93
N TYR A 6 -10.50 18.16 4.05
CA TYR A 6 -11.46 18.51 5.09
C TYR A 6 -11.90 17.26 5.85
N LYS A 7 -12.21 17.44 7.13
CA LYS A 7 -12.71 16.39 8.01
C LYS A 7 -13.97 16.86 8.71
N SER A 8 -14.94 15.95 8.82
CA SER A 8 -16.09 16.07 9.70
C SER A 8 -15.99 15.05 10.83
N ILE A 9 -16.55 15.39 11.98
CA ILE A 9 -16.70 14.49 13.15
C ILE A 9 -18.17 14.40 13.60
N ASP A 10 -19.09 14.93 12.81
CA ASP A 10 -20.50 15.11 13.14
C ASP A 10 -21.41 14.71 11.97
N ASP A 11 -21.06 13.59 11.34
CA ASP A 11 -21.79 12.98 10.22
C ASP A 11 -21.98 13.91 9.02
N GLY A 12 -20.97 14.76 8.76
CA GLY A 12 -20.93 15.66 7.60
C GLY A 12 -21.68 16.98 7.79
N GLN A 13 -22.17 17.28 9.00
CA GLN A 13 -22.85 18.56 9.28
C GLN A 13 -21.88 19.75 9.24
N ASN A 14 -20.67 19.59 9.78
CA ASN A 14 -19.60 20.58 9.71
C ASN A 14 -18.30 19.97 9.18
N TRP A 15 -17.57 20.77 8.41
CA TRP A 15 -16.31 20.38 7.80
C TRP A 15 -15.21 21.37 8.19
N VAL A 16 -14.12 20.85 8.74
CA VAL A 16 -12.96 21.62 9.16
C VAL A 16 -11.79 21.27 8.27
N ALA A 17 -11.06 22.28 7.79
CA ALA A 17 -9.85 22.07 7.01
C ALA A 17 -8.77 21.40 7.89
N VAL A 18 -8.16 20.36 7.35
CA VAL A 18 -7.08 19.61 8.01
C VAL A 18 -5.83 19.64 7.14
N SER A 19 -5.00 20.66 7.34
CA SER A 19 -3.89 21.01 6.43
C SER A 19 -2.51 20.97 7.07
N ASN A 20 -2.37 20.45 8.30
CA ASN A 20 -1.07 20.39 8.97
C ASN A 20 -0.12 19.47 8.21
N GLY A 21 1.02 20.01 7.76
CA GLY A 21 2.02 19.27 6.97
C GLY A 21 1.70 19.16 5.48
N ILE A 22 0.59 19.76 5.02
CA ILE A 22 0.19 19.76 3.61
C ILE A 22 0.69 21.04 2.93
N ALA A 23 1.44 20.88 1.83
CA ALA A 23 1.87 22.00 0.99
C ALA A 23 0.99 22.20 -0.27
N SER A 24 0.21 21.18 -0.67
CA SER A 24 -0.67 21.22 -1.83
C SER A 24 -2.13 21.45 -1.45
N THR A 25 -2.90 22.09 -2.31
CA THR A 25 -4.34 22.28 -2.09
C THR A 25 -5.22 21.44 -3.02
N ASN A 26 -4.63 20.72 -3.97
CA ASN A 26 -5.38 20.04 -5.03
C ASN A 26 -5.23 18.51 -4.94
N PHE A 27 -6.14 17.91 -4.17
CA PHE A 27 -6.27 16.47 -4.02
C PHE A 27 -7.34 15.92 -4.98
N ARG A 28 -7.11 14.71 -5.48
CA ARG A 28 -7.94 14.05 -6.49
C ARG A 28 -8.40 12.66 -6.04
N ALA A 29 -7.73 12.07 -5.06
CA ALA A 29 -8.04 10.74 -4.58
C ALA A 29 -7.68 10.62 -3.10
N ILE A 30 -8.44 9.80 -2.37
CA ILE A 30 -8.27 9.54 -0.94
C ILE A 30 -8.60 8.07 -0.67
N GLN A 31 -7.85 7.45 0.24
CA GLN A 31 -8.12 6.10 0.76
C GLN A 31 -7.90 6.11 2.27
N ALA A 32 -8.78 5.47 3.02
CA ALA A 32 -8.64 5.32 4.47
C ALA A 32 -8.66 3.84 4.85
N GLU A 33 -7.85 3.48 5.84
CA GLU A 33 -7.79 2.15 6.45
C GLU A 33 -7.46 2.32 7.93
N GLY A 34 -8.43 2.02 8.80
CA GLY A 34 -8.29 2.30 10.24
C GLY A 34 -8.00 3.79 10.51
N THR A 35 -6.86 4.08 11.13
CA THR A 35 -6.41 5.46 11.42
C THR A 35 -5.58 6.08 10.30
N THR A 36 -5.13 5.26 9.34
CA THR A 36 -4.27 5.68 8.25
C THR A 36 -5.10 6.24 7.10
N VAL A 37 -4.68 7.37 6.56
CA VAL A 37 -5.32 8.00 5.38
C VAL A 37 -4.24 8.36 4.37
N PHE A 38 -4.45 7.99 3.11
CA PHE A 38 -3.64 8.39 1.97
C PHE A 38 -4.41 9.38 1.12
N ALA A 39 -3.72 10.41 0.63
CA ALA A 39 -4.30 11.38 -0.28
C ALA A 39 -3.33 11.72 -1.41
N GLY A 40 -3.81 11.65 -2.65
CA GLY A 40 -3.04 11.95 -3.84
C GLY A 40 -3.66 13.09 -4.62
N GLY A 41 -2.84 13.84 -5.35
CA GLY A 41 -3.29 15.09 -5.98
C GLY A 41 -2.97 15.26 -7.46
N GLN A 42 -3.03 16.50 -7.91
CA GLN A 42 -2.57 16.88 -9.25
C GLN A 42 -1.04 16.73 -9.37
N ASN A 43 -0.53 16.76 -10.60
CA ASN A 43 0.90 16.80 -10.90
C ASN A 43 1.65 17.79 -9.99
N GLY A 44 2.73 17.32 -9.35
CA GLY A 44 3.50 18.06 -8.35
C GLY A 44 2.97 17.97 -6.92
N THR A 45 1.84 17.31 -6.67
CA THR A 45 1.33 17.08 -5.30
C THR A 45 1.96 15.86 -4.66
N GLY A 46 2.10 14.75 -5.39
CA GLY A 46 2.53 13.47 -4.82
C GLY A 46 1.44 12.79 -3.99
N VAL A 47 1.87 11.91 -3.10
CA VAL A 47 1.01 11.17 -2.16
C VAL A 47 1.36 11.58 -0.74
N TYR A 48 0.36 12.00 0.01
CA TYR A 48 0.46 12.29 1.44
C TYR A 48 -0.13 11.14 2.25
N ARG A 49 0.44 10.88 3.43
CA ARG A 49 -0.08 9.94 4.42
C ARG A 49 -0.31 10.63 5.75
N SER A 50 -1.44 10.34 6.38
CA SER A 50 -1.73 10.61 7.77
C SER A 50 -1.88 9.29 8.53
N LEU A 51 -1.42 9.24 9.78
CA LEU A 51 -1.56 8.09 10.68
C LEU A 51 -2.58 8.35 11.82
N ASP A 52 -3.17 9.55 11.84
CA ASP A 52 -3.95 10.12 12.94
C ASP A 52 -5.29 10.70 12.46
N TYR A 53 -5.96 9.99 11.55
CA TYR A 53 -7.25 10.38 10.96
C TYR A 53 -7.24 11.75 10.28
N GLY A 54 -6.16 12.06 9.57
CA GLY A 54 -5.99 13.31 8.83
C GLY A 54 -5.58 14.51 9.66
N THR A 55 -5.17 14.35 10.92
CA THR A 55 -4.80 15.48 11.79
C THR A 55 -3.43 16.05 11.41
N THR A 56 -2.48 15.17 11.06
CA THR A 56 -1.16 15.51 10.52
C THR A 56 -0.87 14.69 9.27
N TRP A 57 -0.15 15.29 8.33
CA TRP A 57 0.17 14.69 7.03
C TRP A 57 1.66 14.77 6.72
N ASN A 58 2.19 13.71 6.12
CA ASN A 58 3.56 13.64 5.62
C ASN A 58 3.54 13.33 4.13
N LEU A 59 4.34 14.06 3.35
CA LEU A 59 4.56 13.75 1.94
C LEU A 59 5.44 12.49 1.84
N LEU A 60 5.00 11.51 1.06
CA LEU A 60 5.75 10.29 0.79
C LEU A 60 6.72 10.49 -0.38
N SER A 61 7.93 9.95 -0.26
CA SER A 61 8.99 10.10 -1.28
C SER A 61 9.78 8.82 -1.55
N ASN A 62 9.58 7.75 -0.78
CA ASN A 62 10.34 6.51 -0.91
C ASN A 62 9.70 5.61 -1.98
N GLY A 63 10.29 5.59 -3.17
CA GLY A 63 9.81 4.78 -4.30
C GLY A 63 8.53 5.30 -4.97
N ILE A 64 7.98 6.42 -4.49
CA ILE A 64 6.83 7.11 -5.08
C ILE A 64 7.18 8.57 -5.32
N SER A 65 6.85 9.09 -6.51
CA SER A 65 7.29 10.42 -6.94
C SER A 65 6.20 11.49 -6.74
N SER A 66 6.58 12.76 -6.80
CA SER A 66 5.61 13.86 -6.79
C SER A 66 4.91 14.02 -8.16
N SER A 67 4.02 13.08 -8.48
CA SER A 67 3.21 13.07 -9.72
C SER A 67 1.72 13.35 -9.44
N SER A 68 0.86 13.14 -10.43
CA SER A 68 -0.60 13.16 -10.26
C SER A 68 -1.11 11.76 -9.95
N TYR A 69 -1.92 11.63 -8.90
CA TYR A 69 -2.52 10.37 -8.46
C TYR A 69 -4.04 10.50 -8.45
N ARG A 70 -4.73 9.50 -9.01
CA ARG A 70 -6.20 9.50 -9.18
C ARG A 70 -6.90 8.24 -8.66
N GLY A 71 -6.21 7.11 -8.58
CA GLY A 71 -6.75 5.88 -8.00
C GLY A 71 -6.02 5.51 -6.71
N PHE A 72 -6.76 5.03 -5.71
CA PHE A 72 -6.20 4.30 -4.57
C PHE A 72 -7.11 3.12 -4.26
N ALA A 73 -6.53 2.04 -3.75
CA ALA A 73 -7.27 0.94 -3.13
C ALA A 73 -6.44 0.30 -2.02
N SER A 74 -7.12 -0.27 -1.03
CA SER A 74 -6.49 -0.96 0.11
C SER A 74 -7.29 -2.21 0.48
N ASN A 75 -6.61 -3.21 1.05
CA ASN A 75 -7.22 -4.40 1.65
C ASN A 75 -6.73 -4.62 3.10
N GLY A 76 -6.20 -3.59 3.74
CA GLY A 76 -5.62 -3.67 5.09
C GLY A 76 -4.19 -4.21 5.17
N THR A 77 -3.70 -4.87 4.11
CA THR A 77 -2.31 -5.38 4.04
C THR A 77 -1.50 -4.74 2.91
N ILE A 78 -2.17 -4.27 1.86
CA ILE A 78 -1.57 -3.65 0.69
C ILE A 78 -2.29 -2.33 0.45
N ILE A 79 -1.54 -1.26 0.19
CA ILE A 79 -2.05 -0.02 -0.38
C ILE A 79 -1.53 0.12 -1.81
N VAL A 80 -2.42 0.50 -2.73
CA VAL A 80 -2.07 0.74 -4.13
C VAL A 80 -2.43 2.16 -4.55
N ALA A 81 -1.63 2.74 -5.44
CA ALA A 81 -1.79 4.09 -5.95
C ALA A 81 -1.64 4.13 -7.48
N GLY A 82 -2.60 4.76 -8.15
CA GLY A 82 -2.68 4.89 -9.59
C GLY A 82 -2.22 6.28 -10.02
N SER A 83 -1.08 6.33 -10.71
CA SER A 83 -0.52 7.55 -11.29
C SER A 83 -1.09 7.79 -12.67
N THR A 84 -1.30 9.07 -13.04
CA THR A 84 -1.79 9.43 -14.38
C THR A 84 -0.68 9.44 -15.45
N SER A 85 0.55 9.11 -15.09
CA SER A 85 1.69 9.12 -16.00
C SER A 85 2.74 8.04 -15.74
N GLN A 86 2.64 7.31 -14.62
CA GLN A 86 3.67 6.37 -14.18
C GLN A 86 3.09 5.01 -13.77
N GLY A 87 1.83 4.74 -14.08
CA GLY A 87 1.19 3.46 -13.88
C GLY A 87 0.80 3.19 -12.44
N VAL A 88 0.92 1.94 -12.02
CA VAL A 88 0.50 1.45 -10.70
C VAL A 88 1.70 1.34 -9.77
N TYR A 89 1.52 1.84 -8.55
CA TYR A 89 2.41 1.63 -7.42
C TYR A 89 1.69 0.80 -6.36
N TYR A 90 2.42 0.00 -5.60
CA TYR A 90 1.93 -0.68 -4.40
C TYR A 90 2.93 -0.53 -3.26
N SER A 91 2.43 -0.67 -2.03
CA SER A 91 3.23 -0.77 -0.82
C SER A 91 2.66 -1.88 0.06
N LEU A 92 3.57 -2.64 0.69
CA LEU A 92 3.29 -3.74 1.61
C LEU A 92 3.57 -3.37 3.07
N ASP A 93 4.04 -2.15 3.32
CA ASP A 93 4.52 -1.64 4.61
C ASP A 93 3.80 -0.32 4.98
N ASN A 94 2.50 -0.29 4.71
CA ASN A 94 1.64 0.86 5.02
C ASN A 94 2.12 2.19 4.40
N GLY A 95 2.77 2.13 3.24
CA GLY A 95 3.23 3.28 2.46
C GLY A 95 4.62 3.80 2.81
N ASP A 96 5.41 3.09 3.62
CA ASP A 96 6.79 3.47 3.94
C ASP A 96 7.72 3.29 2.73
N ASN A 97 7.50 2.25 1.91
CA ASN A 97 8.19 2.01 0.65
C ASN A 97 7.20 1.63 -0.44
N TRP A 98 7.40 2.18 -1.64
CA TRP A 98 6.55 1.93 -2.80
C TRP A 98 7.33 1.28 -3.94
N THR A 99 6.67 0.35 -4.63
CA THR A 99 7.20 -0.33 -5.81
C THR A 99 6.22 -0.21 -6.96
N GLN A 100 6.72 -0.05 -8.19
CA GLN A 100 5.88 -0.03 -9.39
C GLN A 100 5.55 -1.44 -9.87
N ILE A 101 4.33 -1.63 -10.39
CA ILE A 101 3.92 -2.85 -11.09
C ILE A 101 3.24 -2.51 -12.42
N ASN A 102 4.06 -2.36 -13.45
CA ASN A 102 3.62 -1.89 -14.77
C ASN A 102 3.84 -2.91 -15.89
N GLN A 103 4.40 -4.08 -15.59
CA GLN A 103 4.65 -5.10 -16.61
C GLN A 103 3.33 -5.54 -17.26
N GLY A 104 3.24 -5.45 -18.58
CA GLY A 104 2.03 -5.76 -19.34
C GLY A 104 1.00 -4.65 -19.40
N LEU A 105 1.20 -3.54 -18.68
CA LEU A 105 0.32 -2.37 -18.76
C LEU A 105 0.61 -1.60 -20.06
N LEU A 106 -0.40 -1.42 -20.90
CA LEU A 106 -0.24 -0.76 -22.21
C LEU A 106 -0.45 0.77 -22.15
N ASP A 107 -0.98 1.27 -21.04
CA ASP A 107 -1.18 2.69 -20.77
C ASP A 107 -0.90 2.98 -19.29
N LEU A 108 0.08 3.83 -19.03
CA LEU A 108 0.51 4.21 -17.68
C LEU A 108 -0.40 5.28 -17.04
N ASN A 109 -1.43 5.75 -17.74
CA ASN A 109 -2.41 6.68 -17.20
C ASN A 109 -3.52 5.93 -16.47
N VAL A 110 -3.31 5.68 -15.18
CA VAL A 110 -4.23 4.94 -14.32
C VAL A 110 -5.16 5.92 -13.62
N PHE A 111 -6.46 5.72 -13.81
CA PHE A 111 -7.51 6.59 -13.24
C PHE A 111 -8.19 6.01 -12.04
N ASP A 112 -8.37 4.69 -12.00
CA ASP A 112 -9.08 4.02 -10.94
C ASP A 112 -8.41 2.69 -10.60
N LEU A 113 -8.53 2.30 -9.35
CA LEU A 113 -7.96 1.08 -8.81
C LEU A 113 -8.99 0.37 -7.93
N ASP A 114 -9.03 -0.95 -8.03
CA ASP A 114 -9.73 -1.80 -7.09
C ASP A 114 -8.81 -2.94 -6.64
N LEU A 115 -9.10 -3.52 -5.48
CA LEU A 115 -8.31 -4.54 -4.86
C LEU A 115 -9.21 -5.61 -4.25
N ASN A 116 -9.00 -6.85 -4.65
CA ASN A 116 -9.65 -8.01 -4.03
C ASN A 116 -8.62 -8.98 -3.47
N ALA A 117 -9.07 -10.14 -2.98
CA ALA A 117 -8.22 -11.14 -2.34
C ALA A 117 -7.10 -11.68 -3.24
N ASN A 118 -7.21 -11.56 -4.57
CA ASN A 118 -6.31 -12.18 -5.53
C ASN A 118 -5.67 -11.20 -6.51
N TYR A 119 -6.29 -10.04 -6.76
CA TYR A 119 -5.87 -9.12 -7.82
C TYR A 119 -5.95 -7.66 -7.42
N ILE A 120 -4.98 -6.88 -7.90
CA ILE A 120 -5.13 -5.45 -8.16
C ILE A 120 -5.81 -5.32 -9.53
N ILE A 121 -6.85 -4.52 -9.63
CA ILE A 121 -7.53 -4.17 -10.88
C ILE A 121 -7.22 -2.71 -11.20
N ALA A 122 -6.77 -2.42 -12.42
CA ALA A 122 -6.39 -1.08 -12.85
C ALA A 122 -7.17 -0.63 -14.08
N GLY A 123 -7.94 0.44 -13.92
CA GLY A 123 -8.61 1.14 -15.02
C GLY A 123 -7.68 2.18 -15.64
N THR A 124 -7.33 1.97 -16.91
CA THR A 124 -6.50 2.91 -17.67
C THR A 124 -7.34 3.90 -18.48
N HIS A 125 -6.74 5.01 -18.89
CA HIS A 125 -7.42 6.04 -19.66
C HIS A 125 -7.85 5.57 -21.05
N SER A 126 -6.99 4.83 -21.78
CA SER A 126 -7.29 4.47 -23.18
C SER A 126 -7.17 2.98 -23.52
N GLN A 127 -6.52 2.16 -22.70
CA GLN A 127 -6.21 0.76 -23.05
C GLN A 127 -7.07 -0.28 -22.29
N GLY A 128 -8.13 0.18 -21.61
CA GLY A 128 -9.07 -0.69 -20.91
C GLY A 128 -8.66 -1.01 -19.47
N VAL A 129 -9.07 -2.19 -18.99
CA VAL A 129 -8.88 -2.63 -17.61
C VAL A 129 -7.88 -3.79 -17.56
N PHE A 130 -6.92 -3.69 -16.66
CA PHE A 130 -5.87 -4.67 -16.44
C PHE A 130 -5.97 -5.26 -15.03
N ARG A 131 -5.34 -6.41 -14.81
CA ARG A 131 -5.21 -6.98 -13.46
C ARG A 131 -3.82 -7.50 -13.21
N PHE A 132 -3.37 -7.38 -11.96
CA PHE A 132 -2.09 -7.89 -11.47
C PHE A 132 -2.34 -8.91 -10.35
N PRO A 133 -1.83 -10.14 -10.44
CA PRO A 133 -1.96 -11.12 -9.37
C PRO A 133 -1.21 -10.68 -8.12
N LEU A 134 -1.84 -10.76 -6.95
CA LEU A 134 -1.17 -10.45 -5.68
C LEU A 134 -0.01 -11.42 -5.38
N SER A 135 -0.06 -12.64 -5.91
CA SER A 135 0.99 -13.64 -5.78
C SER A 135 2.31 -13.26 -6.48
N GLU A 136 2.29 -12.25 -7.37
CA GLU A 136 3.47 -11.82 -8.13
C GLU A 136 4.06 -10.50 -7.60
N LEU A 137 3.50 -9.95 -6.51
CA LEU A 137 4.08 -8.77 -5.88
C LEU A 137 5.44 -9.10 -5.28
N SER A 138 6.42 -8.26 -5.59
CA SER A 138 7.78 -8.42 -5.09
C SER A 138 7.88 -7.86 -3.67
N THR A 139 8.52 -8.61 -2.77
CA THR A 139 8.89 -8.11 -1.45
C THR A 139 10.20 -7.33 -1.47
N THR A 140 10.80 -7.08 -2.63
CA THR A 140 12.14 -6.44 -2.75
C THR A 140 12.23 -4.98 -2.26
N GLY A 141 11.11 -4.38 -1.85
CA GLY A 141 11.05 -3.08 -1.14
C GLY A 141 10.80 -3.20 0.36
N ILE A 142 10.54 -4.40 0.88
CA ILE A 142 10.77 -4.69 2.29
C ILE A 142 12.29 -4.80 2.38
N ASN A 143 12.93 -3.97 3.21
CA ASN A 143 14.22 -4.36 3.76
C ASN A 143 13.99 -5.56 4.68
N ASP A 144 13.67 -6.71 4.06
CA ASP A 144 13.94 -8.06 4.55
C ASP A 144 15.43 -8.39 4.28
N GLU A 145 16.28 -7.36 4.16
CA GLU A 145 17.40 -7.33 5.09
C GLU A 145 16.87 -7.13 6.53
N LEU A 146 15.99 -8.01 7.03
CA LEU A 146 16.49 -9.03 7.95
C LEU A 146 17.96 -9.23 7.65
N GLU A 147 18.83 -8.66 8.48
CA GLU A 147 20.11 -9.30 8.72
C GLU A 147 19.80 -10.80 8.77
N ILE A 148 20.16 -11.53 7.70
CA ILE A 148 20.18 -12.97 7.72
C ILE A 148 21.33 -13.23 8.67
N ASN A 149 21.00 -13.18 9.95
CA ASN A 149 21.85 -13.70 10.97
C ASN A 149 21.72 -15.19 10.73
N GLU A 150 22.64 -15.75 9.92
CA GLU A 150 22.71 -17.17 9.53
C GLU A 150 22.78 -18.13 10.75
N ASN A 151 22.60 -17.62 11.97
CA ASN A 151 22.63 -18.30 13.25
C ASN A 151 21.26 -18.44 13.95
N ARG A 152 20.14 -18.03 13.35
CA ARG A 152 18.82 -18.22 14.00
C ARG A 152 18.40 -19.69 13.99
N LYS A 153 18.27 -20.27 15.19
CA LYS A 153 17.80 -21.64 15.36
C LYS A 153 16.26 -21.67 15.39
N LEU A 154 15.67 -22.42 14.47
CA LEU A 154 14.22 -22.61 14.38
C LEU A 154 13.71 -23.34 15.63
N LEU A 155 12.74 -22.76 16.32
CA LEU A 155 12.10 -23.35 17.49
C LEU A 155 10.87 -24.18 17.09
N ARG A 156 9.93 -23.57 16.34
CA ARG A 156 8.71 -24.26 15.86
C ARG A 156 8.06 -23.53 14.68
N ILE A 157 7.18 -24.22 13.98
CA ILE A 157 6.37 -23.68 12.89
C ILE A 157 4.90 -23.79 13.31
N VAL A 158 4.14 -22.72 13.15
CA VAL A 158 2.72 -22.68 13.50
C VAL A 158 1.85 -22.19 12.35
N ASP A 159 0.61 -22.65 12.30
CA ASP A 159 -0.42 -22.14 11.39
C ASP A 159 -0.96 -20.77 11.85
N ILE A 160 -1.89 -20.21 11.08
CA ILE A 160 -2.54 -18.93 11.39
C ILE A 160 -3.35 -18.94 12.70
N LEU A 161 -3.63 -20.12 13.27
CA LEU A 161 -4.31 -20.29 14.56
C LEU A 161 -3.32 -20.58 15.70
N GLY A 162 -2.01 -20.53 15.44
CA GLY A 162 -0.97 -20.77 16.43
C GLY A 162 -0.72 -22.25 16.76
N ARG A 163 -1.27 -23.18 15.97
CA ARG A 163 -1.09 -24.62 16.17
C ARG A 163 0.20 -25.08 15.50
N GLU A 164 1.01 -25.88 16.19
CA GLU A 164 2.22 -26.44 15.59
C GLU A 164 1.89 -27.29 14.37
N THR A 165 2.63 -27.06 13.30
CA THR A 165 2.42 -27.72 12.00
C THR A 165 3.75 -27.90 11.26
N ILE A 166 3.72 -28.73 10.23
CA ILE A 166 4.79 -28.83 9.25
C ILE A 166 4.55 -27.88 8.07
N PRO A 167 5.60 -27.50 7.33
CA PRO A 167 5.52 -26.77 6.07
C PRO A 167 4.49 -27.36 5.10
N THR A 168 3.54 -26.54 4.65
CA THR A 168 2.54 -26.90 3.63
C THR A 168 2.52 -25.87 2.52
N ASN A 169 2.39 -26.33 1.29
CA ASN A 169 2.33 -25.45 0.13
C ASN A 169 1.08 -24.56 0.16
N TYR A 170 1.22 -23.35 -0.38
CA TYR A 170 0.15 -22.36 -0.59
C TYR A 170 -0.59 -21.93 0.69
N THR A 171 -0.07 -22.27 1.88
CA THR A 171 -0.65 -21.88 3.16
C THR A 171 0.34 -20.96 3.89
N PRO A 172 -0.08 -19.78 4.36
CA PRO A 172 0.76 -18.93 5.19
C PRO A 172 1.07 -19.60 6.53
N LEU A 173 2.36 -19.64 6.88
CA LEU A 173 2.88 -20.20 8.13
C LEU A 173 3.77 -19.20 8.85
N PHE A 174 3.90 -19.37 10.16
CA PHE A 174 4.80 -18.57 11.01
C PHE A 174 5.93 -19.45 11.55
N TYR A 175 7.16 -19.02 11.29
CA TYR A 175 8.39 -19.65 11.75
C TYR A 175 8.86 -18.88 12.99
N ILE A 176 8.91 -19.56 14.13
CA ILE A 176 9.31 -18.98 15.41
C ILE A 176 10.72 -19.47 15.73
N TYR A 177 11.62 -18.55 16.04
CA TYR A 177 13.03 -18.84 16.35
C TYR A 177 13.31 -18.77 17.85
N GLU A 178 14.41 -19.39 18.29
CA GLU A 178 14.82 -19.41 19.71
C GLU A 178 15.13 -18.01 20.28
N ASP A 179 15.48 -17.04 19.42
CA ASP A 179 15.71 -15.64 19.80
C ASP A 179 14.40 -14.84 19.98
N GLY A 180 13.24 -15.48 19.77
CA GLY A 180 11.91 -14.86 19.86
C GLY A 180 11.43 -14.16 18.60
N SER A 181 12.24 -14.12 17.53
CA SER A 181 11.80 -13.57 16.24
C SER A 181 10.77 -14.47 15.55
N VAL A 182 9.91 -13.88 14.73
CA VAL A 182 8.84 -14.56 13.99
C VAL A 182 8.87 -14.14 12.53
N GLU A 183 8.83 -15.10 11.62
CA GLU A 183 8.85 -14.87 10.17
C GLU A 183 7.64 -15.53 9.50
N ARG A 184 6.93 -14.80 8.63
CA ARG A 184 5.78 -15.34 7.89
C ARG A 184 6.21 -15.82 6.50
N LYS A 185 5.98 -17.10 6.17
CA LYS A 185 6.33 -17.68 4.86
C LYS A 185 5.11 -18.28 4.18
N ILE A 186 5.07 -18.18 2.85
CA ILE A 186 4.19 -18.94 1.98
C ILE A 186 5.09 -19.76 1.06
N ILE A 187 4.98 -21.09 1.13
CA ILE A 187 5.78 -21.97 0.28
C ILE A 187 5.03 -22.16 -1.03
N THR A 188 5.63 -21.68 -2.11
CA THR A 188 5.25 -22.00 -3.49
C THR A 188 6.33 -22.92 -4.05
N ASN A 189 5.94 -24.06 -4.62
CA ASN A 189 6.87 -24.95 -5.33
C ASN A 189 7.68 -24.20 -6.39
#